data_AF-A0A4R6YQ56-F1
#
_entry.id   AF-A0A4R6YQ56-F1
#
_cell.length_a   1.000
_cell.length_b   1.000
_cell.length_c   1.000
_cell.angle_alpha   90.00
_cell.angle_beta   90.00
_cell.angle_gamma   90.00
#
_symmetry.space_group_name_H-M   'P 1'
#
loop_
_entity.id
_entity.type
_entity.pdbx_description
1 polymer ?
#
loop_
_entity_poly.entity_id
_entity_poly.type
_entity_poly.pdbx_seq_one_letter_code
_entity_poly.pdbx_strand_id
1 'polypeptide(L)' 'MSKFFRRKKFCRFTAEGTVEIDYKDLNTLRQYVGETGKIVPSRITGTKAKYQRQLGIAIQRARFLSLLPYCDNH' A
#
# COMPACT_ATOMS: atom_id res chain seq x y z
N MET A 1 27.88 10.35 -9.68
CA MET A 1 26.95 9.50 -8.92
C MET A 1 26.16 8.65 -9.90
N SER A 2 26.41 7.35 -9.96
CA SER A 2 25.75 6.43 -10.87
C SER A 2 24.24 6.46 -10.63
N LYS A 3 23.49 6.99 -11.61
CA LYS A 3 22.04 6.82 -11.70
C LYS A 3 21.80 5.33 -11.97
N PHE A 4 21.73 4.52 -10.91
CA PHE A 4 21.20 3.18 -11.01
C PHE A 4 19.78 3.32 -11.57
N PHE A 5 19.61 3.04 -12.86
CA PHE A 5 18.32 2.91 -13.51
C PHE A 5 17.61 1.73 -12.85
N ARG A 6 16.97 1.96 -11.70
CA ARG A 6 16.09 0.98 -11.08
C ARG A 6 14.93 0.76 -12.06
N ARG A 7 14.87 -0.45 -12.60
CA ARG A 7 13.78 -0.91 -13.47
C ARG A 7 12.45 -0.55 -12.79
N LYS A 8 11.59 0.19 -13.51
CA LYS A 8 10.26 0.55 -12.99
C LYS A 8 9.53 -0.75 -12.64
N LYS A 9 9.23 -0.94 -11.35
CA LYS A 9 8.39 -2.05 -10.90
C LYS A 9 6.98 -1.86 -11.46
N PHE A 10 6.32 -2.96 -11.80
CA PHE A 10 4.96 -2.93 -12.31
C PHE A 10 3.97 -2.72 -11.16
N CYS A 11 2.87 -2.04 -11.46
CA CYS A 11 1.79 -1.84 -10.50
C CYS A 11 0.81 -3.02 -10.58
N ARG A 12 0.72 -3.83 -9.51
CA ARG A 12 -0.20 -4.99 -9.44
C ARG A 12 -1.66 -4.61 -9.73
N PHE A 13 -2.16 -3.54 -9.11
CA PHE A 13 -3.52 -3.04 -9.32
C PHE A 13 -3.85 -2.65 -10.77
N THR A 14 -2.83 -2.26 -11.55
CA THR A 14 -3.06 -1.97 -12.98
C THR A 14 -3.15 -3.26 -13.79
N ALA A 15 -2.36 -4.28 -13.42
CA ALA A 15 -2.38 -5.58 -14.10
C ALA A 15 -3.66 -6.37 -13.76
N GLU A 16 -4.15 -6.28 -12.53
CA GLU A 16 -5.38 -6.94 -12.08
C GLU A 16 -6.65 -6.20 -12.52
N GLY A 17 -6.54 -4.99 -13.10
CA GLY A 17 -7.71 -4.22 -13.56
C GLY A 17 -8.60 -3.69 -12.43
N THR A 18 -8.10 -3.66 -11.19
CA THR A 18 -8.85 -3.16 -10.02
C THR A 18 -9.16 -1.66 -10.16
N VAL A 19 -10.44 -1.32 -10.00
CA VAL A 19 -10.94 0.05 -10.13
C VAL A 19 -10.81 0.82 -8.81
N GLU A 20 -11.08 0.15 -7.70
CA GLU A 20 -11.08 0.71 -6.36
C GLU A 20 -10.49 -0.28 -5.35
N ILE A 21 -9.87 0.26 -4.29
CA ILE A 21 -9.23 -0.52 -3.23
C ILE A 21 -10.04 -0.32 -1.97
N ASP A 22 -10.70 -1.38 -1.52
CA ASP A 22 -11.58 -1.34 -0.36
C ASP A 22 -10.81 -1.50 0.95
N TYR A 23 -11.27 -0.80 2.01
CA TYR A 23 -10.67 -0.91 3.35
C TYR A 23 -10.97 -2.25 4.04
N LYS A 24 -11.93 -3.01 3.50
CA LYS A 24 -12.37 -4.32 4.00
C LYS A 24 -11.43 -5.45 3.58
N ASP A 25 -10.64 -5.23 2.52
CA ASP A 25 -9.73 -6.25 1.97
C ASP A 25 -8.41 -6.32 2.75
N LEU A 26 -8.45 -6.87 3.95
CA LEU A 26 -7.27 -6.90 4.84
C LEU A 26 -6.08 -7.66 4.24
N ASN A 27 -6.35 -8.69 3.43
CA ASN A 27 -5.31 -9.49 2.77
C ASN A 27 -4.48 -8.67 1.77
N THR A 28 -5.11 -7.71 1.08
CA THR A 28 -4.40 -6.83 0.15
C THR A 28 -3.69 -5.73 0.95
N LEU A 29 -4.38 -5.07 1.88
CA LEU A 29 -3.84 -3.96 2.67
C LEU A 29 -2.63 -4.36 3.50
N ARG A 30 -2.61 -5.56 4.09
CA ARG A 30 -1.47 -6.09 4.85
C ARG A 30 -0.18 -6.16 4.02
N GLN A 31 -0.27 -6.40 2.71
CA GLN A 31 0.91 -6.43 1.82
C GLN A 31 1.52 -5.03 1.60
N TYR A 32 0.76 -3.97 1.89
CA TYR A 32 1.18 -2.56 1.74
C TYR A 32 1.48 -1.88 3.07
N VAL A 33 1.46 -2.63 4.18
CA VAL A 33 1.85 -2.19 5.52
C VAL A 33 3.09 -2.98 5.93
N GLY A 34 4.11 -2.28 6.44
CA GLY A 34 5.31 -2.93 6.98
C GLY A 34 5.08 -3.51 8.37
N GLU A 35 6.07 -4.25 8.89
CA GLU A 35 6.01 -4.91 10.20
C GLU A 35 5.68 -3.94 11.35
N THR A 36 6.21 -2.72 11.28
CA THR A 36 5.97 -1.64 12.26
C THR A 36 4.60 -0.96 12.15
N GLY A 37 3.70 -1.45 11.29
CA GLY A 37 2.42 -0.81 11.03
C GLY A 37 2.52 0.44 10.13
N LYS A 38 3.68 0.78 9.57
CA LYS A 38 3.84 1.94 8.64
C LYS A 38 3.44 1.59 7.21
N ILE A 39 2.88 2.55 6.47
CA ILE A 39 2.51 2.36 5.05
C ILE A 39 3.78 2.29 4.19
N VAL A 40 3.88 1.26 3.35
CA VAL A 40 5.03 1.08 2.47
C VAL A 40 5.01 2.12 1.33
N PRO A 41 6.12 2.85 1.09
CA PRO A 41 6.19 3.84 0.01
C PRO A 41 6.07 3.23 -1.40
N SER A 42 5.49 4.00 -2.32
CA SER A 42 5.31 3.61 -3.73
C SER A 42 6.61 3.25 -4.46
N ARG A 43 7.76 3.81 -4.04
CA ARG A 43 9.08 3.47 -4.60
C ARG A 43 9.50 2.03 -4.36
N ILE A 44 8.94 1.37 -3.34
CA ILE A 44 9.25 -0.03 -2.98
C ILE A 44 8.27 -0.97 -3.68
N THR A 45 6.98 -0.63 -3.66
CA THR A 45 5.87 -1.45 -4.17
C THR A 45 5.63 -1.29 -5.67
N GLY A 46 6.02 -0.18 -6.29
CA GLY A 46 5.77 0.10 -7.70
C GLY A 46 4.33 0.51 -8.02
N THR A 47 3.53 0.87 -7.02
CA THR A 47 2.15 1.33 -7.20
C THR A 47 2.12 2.70 -7.89
N LYS A 48 1.17 2.89 -8.81
CA LYS A 48 0.93 4.22 -9.42
C LYS A 48 0.41 5.19 -8.35
N ALA A 49 0.67 6.47 -8.54
CA ALA A 49 0.27 7.52 -7.60
C ALA A 49 -1.24 7.53 -7.25
N LYS A 50 -2.11 7.23 -8.23
CA LYS A 50 -3.56 7.12 -8.02
C LYS A 50 -3.91 6.03 -7.00
N TYR A 51 -3.40 4.81 -7.22
CA TYR A 51 -3.63 3.67 -6.33
C TYR A 51 -2.95 3.86 -4.97
N GLN A 52 -1.78 4.51 -4.91
CA GLN A 52 -1.12 4.80 -3.62
C GLN A 52 -1.96 5.74 -2.75
N ARG A 53 -2.63 6.75 -3.35
CA ARG A 53 -3.56 7.64 -2.62
C ARG A 53 -4.78 6.88 -2.11
N GLN A 54 -5.37 6.03 -2.95
CA GLN A 54 -6.49 5.16 -2.56
C GLN A 54 -6.10 4.21 -1.43
N LEU A 55 -4.95 3.53 -1.54
CA LEU A 55 -4.39 2.69 -0.48
C LEU A 55 -4.22 3.45 0.84
N GLY A 56 -3.68 4.66 0.80
CA GLY A 56 -3.50 5.48 2.00
C GLY A 56 -4.81 5.74 2.72
N ILE A 57 -5.87 6.10 1.99
CA ILE A 57 -7.20 6.33 2.54
C ILE A 57 -7.80 5.02 3.08
N ALA A 58 -7.71 3.92 2.33
CA ALA A 58 -8.23 2.62 2.73
C ALA A 58 -7.54 2.11 4.01
N ILE A 59 -6.22 2.21 4.09
CA ILE A 59 -5.44 1.82 5.29
C ILE A 59 -5.84 2.68 6.49
N GLN A 60 -6.00 4.00 6.32
CA GLN A 60 -6.43 4.87 7.42
C GLN A 60 -7.83 4.48 7.92
N ARG A 61 -8.79 4.25 7.02
CA ARG A 61 -10.14 3.77 7.38
C ARG A 61 -10.11 2.44 8.13
N ALA A 62 -9.32 1.48 7.65
CA ALA A 62 -9.16 0.18 8.30
C ALA A 62 -8.55 0.31 9.72
N ARG A 63 -7.64 1.27 9.94
CA ARG A 63 -7.07 1.54 11.28
C ARG A 63 -8.07 2.16 12.24
N PHE A 64 -8.90 3.11 11.76
CA PHE A 64 -9.97 3.68 12.59
C PHE A 64 -10.98 2.65 13.07
N LEU A 65 -11.19 1.58 12.29
CA LEU A 65 -12.06 0.46 12.63
C LEU A 65 -11.34 -0.68 13.38
N SER A 66 -10.10 -0.48 13.81
CA SER A 66 -9.27 -1.48 14.50
C SER A 66 -8.99 -2.76 13.68
N LEU A 67 -9.15 -2.72 12.35
CA LEU A 67 -8.84 -3.85 11.47
C LEU A 67 -7.35 -3.97 11.16
N LEU A 68 -6.63 -2.84 11.24
CA LEU A 68 -5.18 -2.75 11.10
C LEU A 68 -4.56 -1.99 12.27
N PRO A 69 -3.38 -2.40 12.74
CA PRO A 69 -2.70 -1.70 13.82
C PRO A 69 -2.04 -0.39 13.33
N TYR A 70 -1.86 0.56 14.24
CA TYR A 70 -1.09 1.78 13.99
C TYR A 70 0.41 1.54 14.19
N CYS A 71 0.75 0.73 15.18
CA CYS A 71 2.11 0.36 15.56
C CYS A 71 2.17 -1.15 15.84
N ASP A 72 3.37 -1.70 15.78
CA ASP A 72 3.74 -3.04 16.21
C ASP A 72 3.48 -3.31 17.70
N ASN A 73 3.67 -2.30 18.55
CA ASN A 73 3.27 -2.34 19.95
C ASN A 73 1.88 -1.73 20.11
N HIS A 74 0.89 -2.59 20.39
CA HIS A 74 -0.48 -2.22 20.78
C HIS A 74 -0.78 -2.75 22.17
#